data_AF-W1Y6U8-F1
#
_entry.id   AF-W1Y6U8-F1
#
_cell.length_a   1.000
_cell.length_b   1.000
_cell.length_c   1.000
_cell.angle_alpha   90.00
_cell.angle_beta   90.00
_cell.angle_gamma   90.00
#
_symmetry.space_group_name_H-M   'P 1'
#
loop_
_entity.id
_entity.type
_entity.pdbx_description
1 polymer ?
#
loop_
_entity_poly.entity_id
_entity_poly.type
_entity_poly.pdbx_seq_one_letter_code
_entity_poly.pdbx_strand_id
1 'polypeptide(L)'
;GVRGGTIDMEMSGSNNFAGLSPVMNLLDVPFLFRDTAHAHKTLDGKVGDDLKASLEGKGLKVLAYWENGWRDVTNSRAPVKTPADLKGLKIRTNN
;
A
#
# COMPACT_ATOMS: atom_id res chain seq x y z
N GLY A 1 -5.21 -17.49 -2.80
CA GLY A 1 -5.16 -17.93 -4.19
C GLY A 1 -3.73 -18.14 -4.63
N VAL A 2 -3.01 -17.04 -4.88
CA VAL A 2 -1.66 -17.06 -5.47
C VAL A 2 -0.67 -17.95 -4.72
N ARG A 3 -0.45 -17.72 -3.43
CA ARG A 3 0.45 -18.55 -2.61
C ARG A 3 0.03 -20.03 -2.53
N GLY A 4 -1.26 -20.30 -2.70
CA GLY A 4 -1.82 -21.65 -2.64
C GLY A 4 -1.87 -22.35 -4.00
N GLY A 5 -1.43 -21.71 -5.09
CA GLY A 5 -1.42 -22.28 -6.44
C GLY A 5 -2.79 -22.40 -7.10
N THR A 6 -3.86 -21.86 -6.52
CA THR A 6 -5.22 -21.90 -7.11
C THR A 6 -5.52 -20.71 -8.01
N ILE A 7 -4.67 -19.69 -7.98
CA ILE A 7 -4.70 -18.50 -8.85
C ILE A 7 -3.25 -18.25 -9.26
N ASP A 8 -2.98 -17.98 -10.53
CA ASP A 8 -1.59 -17.82 -11.00
C ASP A 8 -1.01 -16.44 -10.68
N MET A 9 -1.81 -15.38 -10.83
CA MET A 9 -1.37 -13.99 -10.67
C MET A 9 -2.46 -13.13 -10.04
N GLU A 10 -2.04 -12.14 -9.26
CA GLU A 10 -2.93 -11.09 -8.75
C GLU A 10 -2.25 -9.72 -8.84
N MET A 11 -3.09 -8.69 -8.79
CA MET A 11 -2.66 -7.31 -8.65
C MET A 11 -3.32 -6.75 -7.38
N SER A 12 -2.51 -6.35 -6.41
CA SER A 12 -2.98 -6.03 -5.05
C SER A 12 -2.22 -4.84 -4.48
N GLY A 13 -2.86 -4.14 -3.53
CA GLY A 13 -2.23 -3.04 -2.79
C GLY A 13 -1.18 -3.54 -1.80
N SER A 14 -0.12 -2.76 -1.59
CA SER A 14 1.01 -3.10 -0.71
C SER A 14 0.59 -3.47 0.71
N ASN A 15 -0.42 -2.79 1.24
CA ASN A 15 -0.92 -2.96 2.61
C ASN A 15 -1.39 -4.41 2.90
N ASN A 16 -1.85 -5.14 1.88
CA ASN A 16 -2.33 -6.51 2.03
C ASN A 16 -1.20 -7.52 2.31
N PHE A 17 0.06 -7.12 2.10
CA PHE A 17 1.23 -7.97 2.31
C PHE A 17 1.91 -7.73 3.66
N ALA A 18 1.47 -6.76 4.45
CA ALA A 18 2.06 -6.41 5.74
C ALA A 18 2.06 -7.59 6.74
N GLY A 19 1.02 -8.42 6.74
CA GLY A 19 0.96 -9.63 7.57
C GLY A 19 1.97 -10.72 7.16
N LEU A 20 2.46 -10.67 5.93
CA LEU A 20 3.54 -11.54 5.45
C LEU A 20 4.90 -10.89 5.66
N SER A 21 5.03 -9.61 5.33
CA SER A 21 6.26 -8.85 5.42
C SER A 21 5.99 -7.49 6.07
N PRO A 22 6.25 -7.35 7.39
CA PRO A 22 5.93 -6.11 8.12
C PRO A 22 6.57 -4.85 7.54
N VAL A 23 7.71 -4.99 6.85
CA VAL A 23 8.39 -3.88 6.15
C VAL A 23 7.55 -3.26 5.04
N MET A 24 6.56 -3.96 4.49
CA MET A 24 5.65 -3.41 3.47
C MET A 24 4.81 -2.25 4.00
N ASN A 25 4.57 -2.16 5.32
CA ASN A 25 3.90 -1.01 5.94
C ASN A 25 4.65 0.32 5.76
N LEU A 26 5.94 0.28 5.39
CA LEU A 26 6.70 1.49 5.07
C LEU A 26 5.98 2.33 4.00
N LEU A 27 5.36 1.67 3.02
CA LEU A 27 4.67 2.36 1.92
C LEU A 27 3.36 3.02 2.35
N ASP A 28 2.81 2.65 3.51
CA ASP A 28 1.54 3.16 4.02
C ASP A 28 1.71 4.28 5.05
N VAL A 29 2.95 4.71 5.32
CA VAL A 29 3.23 5.82 6.24
C VAL A 29 2.63 7.12 5.67
N PRO A 30 1.71 7.80 6.39
CA PRO A 30 1.09 9.02 5.91
C PRO A 30 2.11 10.10 5.57
N PHE A 31 1.94 10.73 4.40
CA PHE A 31 2.78 11.84 3.90
C PHE A 31 4.26 11.50 3.68
N LEU A 32 4.63 10.20 3.59
CA LEU A 32 6.00 9.78 3.30
C LEU A 32 6.47 10.23 1.90
N PHE A 33 5.61 10.04 0.90
CA PHE A 33 5.89 10.45 -0.48
C PHE A 33 5.40 11.87 -0.74
N ARG A 34 6.21 12.66 -1.47
CA ARG A 34 5.95 14.08 -1.74
C ARG A 34 5.04 14.25 -2.95
N ASP A 35 5.23 13.40 -3.94
CA ASP A 35 4.55 13.40 -5.23
C ASP A 35 4.75 12.03 -5.90
N THR A 36 4.09 11.83 -7.05
CA THR A 36 4.08 10.55 -7.77
C THR A 36 5.47 10.21 -8.31
N ALA A 37 6.25 11.21 -8.74
CA ALA A 37 7.60 10.98 -9.23
C ALA A 37 8.55 10.49 -8.14
N HIS A 38 8.41 11.01 -6.91
CA HIS A 38 9.15 10.52 -5.74
C HIS A 38 8.78 9.07 -5.40
N ALA A 39 7.49 8.72 -5.46
CA ALA A 39 7.03 7.36 -5.22
C ALA A 39 7.59 6.39 -6.27
N HIS A 40 7.45 6.70 -7.57
CA HIS A 40 7.97 5.88 -8.66
C HIS A 40 9.49 5.69 -8.54
N LYS A 41 10.25 6.78 -8.39
CA LYS A 41 11.71 6.70 -8.24
C LYS A 41 12.15 5.83 -7.06
N THR A 42 11.37 5.82 -5.97
CA THR A 42 11.67 5.00 -4.80
C THR A 42 11.39 3.52 -5.06
N LEU A 43 10.24 3.21 -5.65
CA LEU A 43 9.80 1.83 -5.95
C LEU A 43 10.54 1.20 -7.14
N ASP A 44 11.02 2.01 -8.07
CA ASP A 44 11.86 1.55 -9.19
C ASP A 44 13.35 1.49 -8.82
N GLY A 45 13.69 1.95 -7.62
CA GLY A 45 15.05 1.92 -7.09
C GLY A 45 15.28 0.77 -6.10
N LYS A 46 16.43 0.85 -5.42
CA LYS A 46 16.87 -0.16 -4.45
C LYS A 46 15.84 -0.46 -3.35
N VAL A 47 15.09 0.55 -2.89
CA VAL A 47 14.07 0.35 -1.85
C VAL A 47 12.99 -0.60 -2.34
N GLY A 48 12.49 -0.42 -3.57
CA GLY A 48 11.54 -1.34 -4.17
C GLY A 48 12.13 -2.73 -4.39
N ASP A 49 13.38 -2.84 -4.84
CA ASP A 49 14.04 -4.16 -4.96
C ASP A 49 14.10 -4.92 -3.63
N ASP A 50 14.47 -4.24 -2.54
CA ASP A 50 14.51 -4.82 -1.20
C ASP A 50 13.11 -5.26 -0.72
N LEU A 51 12.08 -4.46 -1.02
CA LEU A 51 10.69 -4.79 -0.69
C LEU A 51 10.18 -6.00 -1.49
N LYS A 52 10.48 -6.11 -2.79
CA LYS A 52 10.17 -7.29 -3.63
C LYS A 52 10.83 -8.54 -3.05
N ALA A 53 12.12 -8.47 -2.76
CA ALA A 53 12.88 -9.58 -2.18
C ALA A 53 12.29 -10.07 -0.85
N SER A 54 11.71 -9.17 -0.05
CA SER A 54 11.08 -9.51 1.23
C SER A 54 9.88 -10.48 1.11
N LEU A 55 9.30 -10.62 -0.09
CA LEU A 55 8.17 -11.50 -0.38
C LEU A 55 8.56 -12.79 -1.11
N GLU A 56 9.74 -12.87 -1.73
CA GLU A 56 10.17 -14.04 -2.52
C GLU A 56 10.21 -15.31 -1.67
N GLY A 57 10.81 -15.23 -0.47
CA GLY A 57 10.86 -16.34 0.49
C GLY A 57 9.49 -16.76 1.05
N LYS A 58 8.40 -16.06 0.68
CA LYS A 58 7.03 -16.32 1.13
C LYS A 58 6.16 -16.95 0.04
N GLY A 59 6.76 -17.38 -1.07
CA GLY A 59 6.07 -18.00 -2.20
C GLY A 59 5.35 -16.98 -3.08
N LEU A 60 5.88 -15.75 -3.16
CA LEU A 60 5.36 -14.68 -4.00
C LEU A 60 6.49 -14.06 -4.80
N LYS A 61 6.42 -14.15 -6.13
CA LYS A 61 7.31 -13.40 -7.02
C LYS A 61 6.64 -12.10 -7.41
N VAL A 62 7.19 -10.97 -6.97
CA VAL A 62 6.71 -9.65 -7.38
C VAL A 62 7.29 -9.30 -8.76
N LEU A 63 6.41 -9.11 -9.74
CA LEU A 63 6.82 -8.85 -11.13
C LEU A 63 7.13 -7.37 -11.37
N ALA A 64 6.28 -6.49 -10.86
CA ALA A 64 6.41 -5.04 -11.00
C ALA A 64 5.61 -4.33 -9.90
N TYR A 65 5.91 -3.05 -9.71
CA TYR A 65 5.03 -2.14 -8.99
C TYR A 65 3.99 -1.55 -9.94
N TRP A 66 2.81 -1.28 -9.40
CA TRP A 66 1.72 -0.57 -10.06
C TRP A 66 1.20 0.50 -9.11
N GLU A 67 0.40 1.42 -9.62
CA GLU A 67 -0.12 2.55 -8.84
C GLU A 67 -1.64 2.47 -8.72
N ASN A 68 -2.13 2.57 -7.47
CA ASN A 68 -3.54 2.77 -7.17
C ASN A 68 -3.89 4.28 -7.05
N GLY A 69 -2.90 5.10 -6.69
CA GLY A 69 -3.01 6.55 -6.53
C GLY A 69 -3.07 7.02 -5.07
N TRP A 70 -3.22 8.34 -4.90
CA TRP A 70 -3.35 9.00 -3.60
C TRP A 70 -4.70 8.71 -2.94
N ARG A 71 -4.73 8.73 -1.61
CA ARG A 71 -5.94 8.40 -0.84
C ARG A 71 -6.60 9.66 -0.28
N ASP A 72 -7.83 9.89 -0.71
CA ASP A 72 -8.69 10.94 -0.17
C ASP A 72 -9.72 10.38 0.82
N VAL A 73 -10.04 11.18 1.84
CA VAL A 73 -11.07 10.83 2.83
C VAL A 73 -12.45 11.26 2.32
N THR A 74 -13.38 10.32 2.31
CA THR A 74 -14.80 10.58 2.01
C THR A 74 -15.67 10.16 3.18
N ASN A 75 -16.79 10.86 3.39
CA ASN A 75 -17.80 10.52 4.40
C ASN A 75 -19.17 11.12 4.02
N SER A 76 -20.24 10.62 4.64
CA SER A 76 -21.62 11.05 4.37
C SER A 76 -22.19 12.06 5.39
N ARG A 77 -21.38 12.57 6.32
CA ARG A 77 -21.85 13.42 7.44
C ARG A 77 -21.58 14.91 7.21
N ALA A 78 -20.33 15.27 6.91
CA ALA A 78 -19.93 16.67 6.78
C ALA A 78 -18.61 16.79 6.00
N PRO A 79 -18.31 17.96 5.41
CA PRO A 79 -17.00 18.24 4.82
C PRO A 79 -15.86 18.10 5.83
N VAL A 80 -14.70 17.61 5.37
CA VAL A 80 -13.45 17.55 6.16
C VAL A 80 -12.51 18.63 5.63
N LYS A 81 -12.18 19.61 6.47
CA LYS A 81 -11.25 20.71 6.12
C LYS A 81 -10.00 20.71 7.00
N THR A 82 -10.10 20.17 8.20
CA THR A 82 -9.02 20.07 9.17
C THR A 82 -8.97 18.66 9.77
N PRO A 83 -7.83 18.25 10.36
CA PRO A 83 -7.74 16.95 11.04
C PRO A 83 -8.77 16.77 12.17
N ALA A 84 -9.21 17.87 12.82
CA ALA A 84 -10.20 17.81 13.88
C ALA A 84 -11.58 17.31 13.39
N ASP A 85 -11.92 17.56 12.12
CA ASP A 85 -13.19 17.15 11.51
C ASP A 85 -13.30 15.63 11.35
N LEU A 86 -12.18 14.91 11.44
CA LEU A 86 -12.14 13.44 11.39
C LEU A 86 -12.59 12.80 12.71
N LYS A 87 -12.61 13.57 13.82
CA LYS A 87 -12.88 13.02 15.16
C LYS A 87 -14.30 12.47 15.24
N GLY A 88 -14.42 11.20 15.63
CA GLY A 88 -15.72 10.52 15.80
C GLY A 88 -16.34 10.00 14.50
N LEU A 89 -15.67 10.17 13.35
CA LEU A 89 -16.04 9.47 12.13
C LEU A 89 -15.68 7.98 12.26
N LYS A 90 -16.58 7.11 11.81
CA LYS A 90 -16.30 5.70 11.60
C LYS A 90 -15.87 5.54 10.15
N ILE A 91 -14.56 5.36 9.93
CA ILE A 91 -13.98 5.25 8.59
C ILE A 91 -13.50 3.81 8.41
N ARG A 92 -13.92 3.17 7.32
CA ARG A 92 -13.44 1.83 6.97
C ARG A 92 -11.99 1.90 6.50
N THR A 93 -11.12 1.07 7.09
CA THR A 93 -9.73 0.89 6.70
C THR A 93 -9.54 -0.43 5.95
N ASN A 94 -8.38 -0.60 5.30
CA ASN A 94 -8.04 -1.85 4.62
C ASN A 94 -7.43 -2.90 5.56
N ASN A 95 -6.96 -2.48 6.74
CA ASN A 95 -6.39 -3.33 7.79
C ASN A 95 -7.40 -3.47 8.93
#